data_AF-A0A812VEE8-F1
#
_entry.id   AF-A0A812VEE8-F1
#
_cell.length_a   1.000
_cell.length_b   1.000
_cell.length_c   1.000
_cell.angle_alpha   90.00
_cell.angle_beta   90.00
_cell.angle_gamma   90.00
#
_symmetry.space_group_name_H-M   'P 1'
#
loop_
_entity.id
_entity.type
_entity.pdbx_description
1 polymer ?
#
loop_
_entity_poly.entity_id
_entity_poly.type
_entity_poly.pdbx_seq_one_letter_code
_entity_poly.pdbx_strand_id
1 'polypeptide(L)'
;MPNGQFSWAQAAKAWKSQPVDWRPASELLSTDAEPDEPLTTEAWDISTSSEPLGLQAVLDYVAPYWEVVYEGNESAAEHAEELYFTYLYNVTAESREAPVLQACWHGLATGANSEQPLLGDTASKAFLSVTLPRLTELCDPRFEGDYSAVLVTYHDNGLFANILQLLDALLLAKPGAPVLVDWQRKGGEGHFQYGPIGFDLFEHLFSRTQRCRSWGKYSADRRLQSSSYNMNKRVSILFMNMLRGLIWSVPPKDFQALRQGYHRAMQGALTISPLISRRVREVTDTWPERARVVGVHKRLGTNEVAACQLAQRNPPPEEYLEAAKALLQQTPPGVQQVLYLATDEVQTVEVFRKALPPGSQIQLCCRDGVKRSRGGVRSDGIDNEVHRSPCEAIDAEDALVDAMCLSKCTDLVCIDSNLSIFVSMLSPRIHIHAMSDAVPPGWEERANYPREPVYSTYRVAWNPGLFLSAFPSTAAEIVGQVLFDQIVRATGRYWEGWVELESGGWVRAQGGRSGCWAMEYVENGMVSMRRVSRGELLVPEGE
;
A
#
# COMPACT_ATOMS: atom_id res chain seq x y z
N MET A 1 -44.84 -23.53 10.05
CA MET A 1 -44.31 -22.66 11.11
C MET A 1 -42.80 -22.65 10.98
N PRO A 2 -42.15 -21.49 11.21
CA PRO A 2 -41.07 -21.01 10.36
C PRO A 2 -39.72 -21.70 10.59
N ASN A 3 -39.07 -21.91 9.45
CA ASN A 3 -37.71 -22.37 9.18
C ASN A 3 -36.69 -21.77 10.15
N GLY A 4 -35.97 -22.64 10.86
CA GLY A 4 -34.76 -22.27 11.58
C GLY A 4 -33.68 -21.90 10.55
N GLN A 5 -33.53 -20.61 10.31
CA GLN A 5 -32.39 -20.06 9.57
C GLN A 5 -31.12 -20.34 10.37
N PHE A 6 -30.28 -21.23 9.87
CA PHE A 6 -28.90 -21.35 10.32
C PHE A 6 -28.15 -20.13 9.77
N SER A 7 -27.72 -19.25 10.66
CA SER A 7 -27.00 -18.03 10.30
C SER A 7 -25.50 -18.24 10.51
N TRP A 8 -24.72 -18.19 9.44
CA TRP A 8 -23.25 -18.25 9.50
C TRP A 8 -22.64 -17.11 10.33
N ALA A 9 -23.37 -16.00 10.51
CA ALA A 9 -23.00 -14.93 11.44
C ALA A 9 -22.96 -15.39 12.91
N GLN A 10 -23.75 -16.40 13.30
CA GLN A 10 -23.70 -17.00 14.64
C GLN A 10 -22.50 -17.93 14.81
N ALA A 11 -22.12 -18.68 13.77
CA ALA A 11 -20.92 -19.53 13.76
C ALA A 11 -19.62 -18.69 13.81
N ALA A 12 -19.55 -17.61 13.03
CA ALA A 12 -18.44 -16.65 13.08
C ALA A 12 -18.34 -15.97 14.46
N LYS A 13 -19.47 -15.71 15.13
CA LYS A 13 -19.50 -15.13 16.48
C LYS A 13 -19.06 -16.13 17.57
N ALA A 14 -19.31 -17.43 17.39
CA ALA A 14 -18.79 -18.47 18.27
C ALA A 14 -17.27 -18.66 18.10
N TRP A 15 -16.75 -18.54 16.87
CA TRP A 15 -15.32 -18.71 16.58
C TRP A 15 -14.44 -17.53 17.04
N LYS A 16 -15.01 -16.32 17.13
CA LYS A 16 -14.39 -15.09 17.69
C LYS A 16 -13.90 -15.20 19.14
N SER A 17 -14.23 -16.27 19.87
CA SER A 17 -14.02 -16.36 21.33
C SER A 17 -12.88 -17.27 21.79
N GLN A 18 -12.13 -17.91 20.88
CA GLN A 18 -11.05 -18.83 21.27
C GLN A 18 -9.69 -18.46 20.67
N PRO A 19 -8.59 -18.52 21.44
CA PRO A 19 -7.24 -18.40 20.90
C PRO A 19 -6.93 -19.63 20.05
N VAL A 20 -6.71 -19.43 18.75
CA VAL A 20 -6.41 -20.52 17.81
C VAL A 20 -4.95 -20.94 17.96
N ASP A 21 -4.74 -22.10 18.60
CA ASP A 21 -3.47 -22.84 18.58
C ASP A 21 -3.46 -23.73 17.33
N TRP A 22 -2.57 -23.45 16.37
CA TRP A 22 -2.55 -24.13 15.08
C TRP A 22 -1.77 -25.44 15.15
N ARG A 23 -2.46 -26.58 14.92
CA ARG A 23 -1.83 -27.89 14.66
C ARG A 23 -2.13 -28.38 13.23
N PRO A 24 -1.25 -29.20 12.62
CA PRO A 24 -1.48 -29.77 11.30
C PRO A 24 -2.72 -30.67 11.26
N ALA A 25 -3.49 -30.62 10.17
CA ALA A 25 -4.74 -31.38 9.98
C ALA A 25 -4.57 -32.91 10.10
N SER A 26 -3.35 -33.44 9.93
CA SER A 26 -3.05 -34.87 10.12
C SER A 26 -3.23 -35.36 11.56
N GLU A 27 -3.24 -34.45 12.55
CA GLU A 27 -3.43 -34.80 13.97
C GLU A 27 -4.89 -34.73 14.43
N LEU A 28 -5.81 -34.19 13.61
CA LEU A 28 -7.22 -33.98 13.96
C LEU A 28 -8.14 -35.15 13.58
N LEU A 29 -7.64 -36.13 12.81
CA LEU A 29 -8.43 -37.24 12.26
C LEU A 29 -8.19 -38.57 13.00
N SER A 30 -8.17 -38.55 14.33
CA SER A 30 -8.02 -39.76 15.14
C SER A 30 -8.82 -39.65 16.44
N THR A 31 -10.15 -39.62 16.34
CA THR A 31 -11.01 -40.08 17.44
C THR A 31 -12.25 -40.75 16.87
N ASP A 32 -12.36 -42.05 17.16
CA ASP A 32 -13.49 -42.92 16.89
C ASP A 32 -14.78 -42.35 17.48
N ALA A 33 -15.74 -42.00 16.63
CA ALA A 33 -17.14 -41.86 17.01
C ALA A 33 -18.02 -42.30 15.83
N GLU A 34 -18.84 -43.33 16.07
CA GLU A 34 -19.81 -43.88 15.10
C GLU A 34 -20.96 -42.90 14.79
N PRO A 35 -21.62 -43.01 13.61
CA PRO A 35 -22.58 -42.03 13.15
C PRO A 35 -24.02 -42.42 13.53
N ASP A 36 -24.75 -41.50 14.16
CA ASP A 36 -26.21 -41.54 14.20
C ASP A 36 -26.80 -40.82 12.96
N GLU A 37 -27.92 -41.38 12.50
CA GLU A 37 -28.62 -41.30 11.19
C GLU A 37 -28.84 -39.95 10.47
N PRO A 38 -29.13 -39.99 9.14
CA PRO A 38 -28.91 -38.88 8.20
C PRO A 38 -30.11 -37.93 8.11
N LEU A 39 -29.84 -36.62 8.17
CA LEU A 39 -30.78 -35.58 7.75
C LEU A 39 -30.70 -35.41 6.23
N THR A 40 -31.72 -35.88 5.54
CA THR A 40 -31.94 -35.63 4.11
C THR A 40 -32.47 -34.20 3.91
N THR A 41 -31.58 -33.30 3.49
CA THR A 41 -31.93 -32.05 2.80
C THR A 41 -30.96 -31.93 1.64
N GLU A 42 -31.47 -31.72 0.43
CA GLU A 42 -30.71 -31.43 -0.79
C GLU A 42 -29.94 -30.11 -0.65
N ALA A 43 -28.90 -30.10 0.18
CA ALA A 43 -27.75 -29.24 0.01
C ALA A 43 -26.83 -29.97 -0.98
N TRP A 44 -26.32 -29.26 -1.98
CA TRP A 44 -25.26 -29.81 -2.82
C TRP A 44 -24.05 -30.15 -1.94
N ASP A 45 -23.87 -31.44 -1.69
CA ASP A 45 -22.80 -32.00 -0.89
C ASP A 45 -21.51 -32.00 -1.72
N ILE A 46 -20.74 -30.91 -1.62
CA ILE A 46 -19.44 -30.72 -2.30
C ILE A 46 -18.39 -31.75 -1.82
N SER A 47 -18.67 -32.52 -0.76
CA SER A 47 -17.76 -33.56 -0.25
C SER A 47 -17.70 -34.83 -1.11
N THR A 48 -18.62 -35.01 -2.07
CA THR A 48 -18.70 -36.23 -2.90
C THR A 48 -18.24 -36.04 -4.36
N SER A 49 -17.91 -34.82 -4.78
CA SER A 49 -17.35 -34.55 -6.10
C SER A 49 -15.83 -34.72 -6.07
N SER A 50 -15.34 -35.87 -6.55
CA SER A 50 -13.91 -36.12 -6.78
C SER A 50 -13.31 -35.30 -7.94
N GLU A 51 -14.05 -34.38 -8.52
CA GLU A 51 -13.58 -33.50 -9.59
C GLU A 51 -13.46 -32.04 -9.08
N PRO A 52 -12.28 -31.41 -9.20
CA PRO A 52 -12.11 -30.01 -8.86
C PRO A 52 -12.94 -29.14 -9.82
N LEU A 53 -13.74 -28.22 -9.27
CA LEU A 53 -14.47 -27.21 -10.04
C LEU A 53 -13.49 -26.51 -11.01
N GLY A 54 -13.65 -26.79 -12.31
CA GLY A 54 -12.81 -26.21 -13.36
C GLY A 54 -12.91 -24.69 -13.36
N LEU A 55 -11.85 -24.00 -13.80
CA LEU A 55 -11.83 -22.53 -13.91
C LEU A 55 -13.01 -22.00 -14.74
N GLN A 56 -13.51 -22.73 -15.74
CA GLN A 56 -14.71 -22.33 -16.46
C GLN A 56 -15.95 -22.31 -15.54
N ALA A 57 -16.09 -23.23 -14.59
CA ALA A 57 -17.18 -23.20 -13.61
C ALA A 57 -17.01 -22.07 -12.58
N VAL A 58 -15.78 -21.76 -12.16
CA VAL A 58 -15.52 -20.60 -11.27
C VAL A 58 -15.71 -19.28 -12.02
N LEU A 59 -15.23 -19.17 -13.26
CA LEU A 59 -15.40 -17.98 -14.10
C LEU A 59 -16.85 -17.84 -14.57
N ASP A 60 -17.57 -18.91 -14.90
CA ASP A 60 -18.99 -18.90 -15.25
C ASP A 60 -19.87 -18.64 -14.03
N TYR A 61 -19.43 -19.04 -12.83
CA TYR A 61 -20.07 -18.66 -11.58
C TYR A 61 -19.84 -17.18 -11.26
N VAL A 62 -18.65 -16.64 -11.51
CA VAL A 62 -18.30 -15.24 -11.22
C VAL A 62 -18.74 -14.27 -12.33
N ALA A 63 -18.89 -14.73 -13.57
CA ALA A 63 -19.20 -13.90 -14.76
C ALA A 63 -20.53 -13.15 -14.69
N PRO A 64 -21.66 -13.73 -14.20
CA PRO A 64 -22.91 -12.99 -14.01
C PRO A 64 -22.77 -11.86 -12.97
N TYR A 65 -21.84 -11.99 -12.03
CA TYR A 65 -21.65 -11.03 -10.93
C TYR A 65 -20.59 -9.97 -11.25
N TRP A 66 -19.83 -10.12 -12.34
CA TRP A 66 -18.97 -9.06 -12.89
C TRP A 66 -19.79 -7.80 -13.22
N GLU A 67 -21.05 -7.97 -13.67
CA GLU A 67 -21.96 -6.86 -13.99
C GLU A 67 -22.86 -6.44 -12.81
N VAL A 68 -23.05 -7.29 -11.77
CA VAL A 68 -24.04 -7.08 -10.69
C VAL A 68 -23.50 -6.36 -9.46
N VAL A 69 -22.18 -6.07 -9.36
CA VAL A 69 -21.60 -5.25 -8.25
C VAL A 69 -22.14 -3.80 -8.22
N TYR A 70 -23.01 -3.41 -9.17
CA TYR A 70 -23.66 -2.11 -9.21
C TYR A 70 -24.98 -2.00 -8.42
N GLU A 71 -25.59 -3.07 -7.94
CA GLU A 71 -26.91 -3.00 -7.31
C GLU A 71 -27.02 -3.83 -6.02
N GLY A 72 -26.82 -3.17 -4.88
CA GLY A 72 -27.53 -3.46 -3.63
C GLY A 72 -27.12 -4.69 -2.78
N ASN A 73 -26.38 -4.41 -1.70
CA ASN A 73 -26.71 -4.85 -0.32
C ASN A 73 -26.63 -6.33 0.15
N GLU A 74 -25.85 -7.21 -0.48
CA GLU A 74 -25.19 -8.35 0.21
C GLU A 74 -23.72 -8.39 -0.25
N SER A 75 -22.79 -8.30 0.70
CA SER A 75 -21.57 -7.51 0.51
C SER A 75 -20.45 -8.25 -0.24
N ALA A 76 -19.78 -7.56 -1.18
CA ALA A 76 -18.60 -8.07 -1.87
C ALA A 76 -17.49 -8.62 -0.93
N ALA A 77 -17.52 -8.27 0.36
CA ALA A 77 -16.63 -8.79 1.38
C ALA A 77 -16.92 -10.25 1.78
N GLU A 78 -18.19 -10.62 1.99
CA GLU A 78 -18.58 -12.01 2.32
C GLU A 78 -18.22 -12.97 1.18
N HIS A 79 -18.38 -12.50 -0.06
CA HIS A 79 -18.05 -13.27 -1.25
C HIS A 79 -16.54 -13.38 -1.52
N ALA A 80 -15.79 -12.30 -1.24
CA ALA A 80 -14.32 -12.33 -1.27
C ALA A 80 -13.76 -13.31 -0.25
N GLU A 81 -14.36 -13.38 0.93
CA GLU A 81 -13.99 -14.31 2.00
C GLU A 81 -14.24 -15.77 1.59
N GLU A 82 -15.40 -16.10 1.02
CA GLU A 82 -15.72 -17.44 0.53
C GLU A 82 -14.76 -17.93 -0.57
N LEU A 83 -14.49 -17.10 -1.58
CA LEU A 83 -13.56 -17.41 -2.66
C LEU A 83 -12.12 -17.53 -2.17
N TYR A 84 -11.73 -16.69 -1.20
CA TYR A 84 -10.43 -16.79 -0.54
C TYR A 84 -10.26 -18.14 0.17
N PHE A 85 -11.25 -18.58 0.96
CA PHE A 85 -11.20 -19.87 1.64
C PHE A 85 -11.20 -21.07 0.68
N THR A 86 -11.95 -20.97 -0.43
CA THR A 86 -11.96 -22.00 -1.47
C THR A 86 -10.60 -22.13 -2.16
N TYR A 87 -9.95 -21.01 -2.48
CA TYR A 87 -8.60 -21.02 -3.06
C TYR A 87 -7.57 -21.54 -2.04
N LEU A 88 -7.65 -21.10 -0.77
CA LEU A 88 -6.74 -21.50 0.30
C LEU A 88 -6.72 -23.01 0.57
N TYR A 89 -7.81 -23.72 0.34
CA TYR A 89 -7.87 -25.17 0.57
C TYR A 89 -6.77 -25.94 -0.17
N ASN A 90 -6.25 -25.37 -1.26
CA ASN A 90 -5.20 -25.95 -2.10
C ASN A 90 -3.82 -25.31 -1.89
N VAL A 91 -3.69 -24.31 -1.01
CA VAL A 91 -2.46 -23.55 -0.78
C VAL A 91 -1.75 -24.05 0.48
N THR A 92 -0.47 -24.41 0.34
CA THR A 92 0.37 -24.82 1.46
C THR A 92 1.24 -23.65 1.94
N ALA A 93 1.83 -23.75 3.13
CA ALA A 93 2.79 -22.77 3.63
C ALA A 93 4.05 -22.63 2.74
N GLU A 94 4.32 -23.61 1.87
CA GLU A 94 5.43 -23.62 0.93
C GLU A 94 5.04 -23.04 -0.45
N SER A 95 3.74 -22.84 -0.70
CA SER A 95 3.23 -22.25 -1.94
C SER A 95 3.72 -20.81 -2.11
N ARG A 96 4.01 -20.43 -3.36
CA ARG A 96 4.63 -19.14 -3.71
C ARG A 96 3.74 -17.95 -3.36
N GLU A 97 2.44 -18.15 -3.47
CA GLU A 97 1.39 -17.19 -3.20
C GLU A 97 1.00 -17.07 -1.73
N ALA A 98 1.42 -18.02 -0.87
CA ALA A 98 1.01 -18.05 0.53
C ALA A 98 1.31 -16.75 1.29
N PRO A 99 2.50 -16.13 1.16
CA PRO A 99 2.78 -14.87 1.83
C PRO A 99 1.87 -13.72 1.33
N VAL A 100 1.56 -13.70 0.03
CA VAL A 100 0.69 -12.66 -0.58
C VAL A 100 -0.75 -12.83 -0.10
N LEU A 101 -1.26 -14.06 -0.08
CA LEU A 101 -2.61 -14.37 0.39
C LEU A 101 -2.79 -14.00 1.86
N GLN A 102 -1.83 -14.37 2.71
CA GLN A 102 -1.88 -14.04 4.13
C GLN A 102 -1.87 -12.52 4.37
N ALA A 103 -1.06 -11.79 3.62
CA ALA A 103 -1.04 -10.33 3.65
C ALA A 103 -2.36 -9.72 3.13
N CYS A 104 -2.96 -10.30 2.09
CA CYS A 104 -4.26 -9.86 1.57
C CYS A 104 -5.39 -10.13 2.58
N TRP A 105 -5.37 -11.27 3.27
CA TRP A 105 -6.30 -11.58 4.34
C TRP A 105 -6.26 -10.54 5.45
N HIS A 106 -5.07 -10.11 5.87
CA HIS A 106 -4.94 -9.03 6.84
C HIS A 106 -5.63 -7.75 6.34
N GLY A 107 -5.47 -7.40 5.07
CA GLY A 107 -6.15 -6.25 4.46
C GLY A 107 -7.68 -6.40 4.45
N LEU A 108 -8.18 -7.57 4.07
CA LEU A 108 -9.61 -7.90 4.05
C LEU A 108 -10.21 -7.89 5.46
N ALA A 109 -9.58 -8.59 6.40
CA ALA A 109 -10.02 -8.68 7.79
C ALA A 109 -9.95 -7.33 8.50
N THR A 110 -8.91 -6.53 8.25
CA THR A 110 -8.83 -5.16 8.80
C THR A 110 -9.94 -4.29 8.21
N GLY A 111 -10.20 -4.40 6.90
CA GLY A 111 -11.31 -3.70 6.26
C GLY A 111 -12.69 -4.11 6.80
N ALA A 112 -12.93 -5.41 6.97
CA ALA A 112 -14.19 -5.95 7.48
C ALA A 112 -14.44 -5.65 8.97
N ASN A 113 -13.37 -5.61 9.78
CA ASN A 113 -13.46 -5.28 11.21
C ASN A 113 -13.31 -3.77 11.48
N SER A 114 -12.93 -2.97 10.47
CA SER A 114 -12.93 -1.53 10.62
C SER A 114 -14.36 -1.02 10.59
N GLU A 115 -14.68 -0.03 11.43
CA GLU A 115 -15.87 0.83 11.28
C GLU A 115 -15.74 1.74 10.02
N GLN A 116 -14.99 1.31 9.00
CA GLN A 116 -14.72 2.01 7.75
C GLN A 116 -15.21 1.15 6.58
N PRO A 117 -16.51 1.18 6.25
CA PRO A 117 -17.10 0.36 5.20
C PRO A 117 -16.37 0.45 3.85
N LEU A 118 -15.79 1.61 3.53
CA LEU A 118 -15.04 1.86 2.30
C LEU A 118 -13.69 1.15 2.23
N LEU A 119 -13.00 0.97 3.36
CA LEU A 119 -11.71 0.29 3.37
C LEU A 119 -11.91 -1.20 3.07
N GLY A 120 -12.92 -1.80 3.69
CA GLY A 120 -13.38 -3.17 3.39
C GLY A 120 -13.81 -3.34 1.94
N ASP A 121 -14.64 -2.44 1.40
CA ASP A 121 -15.09 -2.50 0.02
C ASP A 121 -13.92 -2.31 -0.98
N THR A 122 -13.01 -1.37 -0.71
CA THR A 122 -11.81 -1.15 -1.54
C THR A 122 -10.90 -2.37 -1.52
N ALA A 123 -10.66 -2.98 -0.35
CA ALA A 123 -9.84 -4.18 -0.21
C ALA A 123 -10.48 -5.38 -0.93
N SER A 124 -11.79 -5.58 -0.76
CA SER A 124 -12.55 -6.68 -1.38
C SER A 124 -12.57 -6.55 -2.90
N LYS A 125 -12.87 -5.35 -3.43
CA LYS A 125 -12.82 -5.06 -4.87
C LYS A 125 -11.43 -5.27 -5.44
N ALA A 126 -10.38 -4.80 -4.76
CA ALA A 126 -9.00 -5.02 -5.21
C ALA A 126 -8.63 -6.51 -5.22
N PHE A 127 -9.02 -7.25 -4.18
CA PHE A 127 -8.76 -8.68 -4.09
C PHE A 127 -9.45 -9.46 -5.20
N LEU A 128 -10.75 -9.26 -5.38
CA LEU A 128 -11.57 -9.97 -6.37
C LEU A 128 -11.21 -9.63 -7.81
N SER A 129 -11.00 -8.35 -8.12
CA SER A 129 -10.76 -7.91 -9.50
C SER A 129 -9.29 -7.96 -9.92
N VAL A 130 -8.37 -8.02 -8.96
CA VAL A 130 -6.93 -7.95 -9.25
C VAL A 130 -6.16 -9.14 -8.71
N THR A 131 -6.19 -9.37 -7.40
CA THR A 131 -5.31 -10.34 -6.74
C THR A 131 -5.68 -11.78 -7.07
N LEU A 132 -6.91 -12.18 -6.78
CA LEU A 132 -7.34 -13.58 -6.91
C LEU A 132 -7.20 -14.10 -8.36
N PRO A 133 -7.67 -13.38 -9.41
CA PRO A 133 -7.52 -13.86 -10.78
C PRO A 133 -6.05 -14.10 -11.16
N ARG A 134 -5.15 -13.19 -10.77
CA ARG A 134 -3.72 -13.27 -11.12
C ARG A 134 -3.00 -14.37 -10.35
N LEU A 135 -3.37 -14.59 -9.10
CA LEU A 135 -2.84 -15.72 -8.33
C LEU A 135 -3.25 -17.05 -8.98
N THR A 136 -4.52 -17.19 -9.35
CA THR A 136 -5.02 -18.37 -10.06
C THR A 136 -4.25 -18.60 -11.37
N GLU A 137 -4.12 -17.59 -12.22
CA GLU A 137 -3.42 -17.73 -13.52
C GLU A 137 -1.92 -18.03 -13.37
N LEU A 138 -1.26 -17.51 -12.33
CA LEU A 138 0.19 -17.66 -12.16
C LEU A 138 0.59 -18.90 -11.35
N CYS A 139 -0.22 -19.31 -10.39
CA CYS A 139 0.16 -20.26 -9.34
C CYS A 139 -0.65 -21.56 -9.34
N ASP A 140 -1.89 -21.56 -9.84
CA ASP A 140 -2.70 -22.78 -9.88
C ASP A 140 -2.06 -23.80 -10.84
N PRO A 141 -1.81 -25.05 -10.39
CA PRO A 141 -1.19 -26.09 -11.23
C PRO A 141 -1.92 -26.35 -12.55
N ARG A 142 -3.22 -26.06 -12.63
CA ARG A 142 -4.05 -26.22 -13.84
C ARG A 142 -3.67 -25.23 -14.94
N PHE A 143 -3.19 -24.04 -14.59
CA PHE A 143 -2.82 -22.96 -15.53
C PHE A 143 -1.32 -22.72 -15.59
N GLU A 144 -0.55 -23.33 -14.68
CA GLU A 144 0.91 -23.21 -14.66
C GLU A 144 1.53 -23.67 -16.00
N GLY A 145 0.88 -24.55 -16.77
CA GLY A 145 1.29 -24.96 -18.11
C GLY A 145 1.11 -23.91 -19.23
N ASP A 146 0.26 -22.90 -19.03
CA ASP A 146 -0.25 -22.04 -20.11
C ASP A 146 0.70 -20.91 -20.50
N TYR A 147 1.67 -20.60 -19.65
CA TYR A 147 2.68 -19.58 -19.93
C TYR A 147 4.10 -20.14 -19.91
N SER A 148 4.91 -19.70 -20.86
CA SER A 148 6.34 -19.99 -20.90
C SER A 148 7.18 -18.90 -20.24
N ALA A 149 6.62 -17.70 -20.07
CA ALA A 149 7.28 -16.52 -19.48
C ALA A 149 6.23 -15.56 -18.90
N VAL A 150 6.67 -14.65 -18.03
CA VAL A 150 5.84 -13.54 -17.55
C VAL A 150 6.41 -12.24 -18.10
N LEU A 151 5.61 -11.48 -18.85
CA LEU A 151 5.97 -10.17 -19.37
C LEU A 151 5.43 -9.09 -18.44
N VAL A 152 6.32 -8.32 -17.82
CA VAL A 152 5.99 -7.20 -16.94
C VAL A 152 6.13 -5.91 -17.74
N THR A 153 4.99 -5.30 -18.08
CA THR A 153 4.97 -3.95 -18.66
C THR A 153 4.91 -2.91 -17.56
N TYR A 154 5.53 -1.75 -17.76
CA TYR A 154 5.39 -0.67 -16.79
C TYR A 154 3.92 -0.21 -16.67
N HIS A 155 3.53 0.16 -15.47
CA HIS A 155 2.37 0.99 -15.18
C HIS A 155 2.82 2.44 -15.10
N ASP A 156 2.01 3.38 -15.60
CA ASP A 156 2.32 4.80 -15.54
C ASP A 156 2.21 5.34 -14.09
N ASN A 157 3.25 5.10 -13.30
CA ASN A 157 3.38 5.42 -11.88
C ASN A 157 4.88 5.54 -11.55
N GLY A 158 5.24 5.88 -10.32
CA GLY A 158 6.64 6.01 -9.91
C GLY A 158 7.46 4.71 -10.02
N LEU A 159 8.79 4.85 -10.06
CA LEU A 159 9.73 3.73 -10.21
C LEU A 159 9.44 2.54 -9.27
N PHE A 160 9.25 2.81 -7.97
CA PHE A 160 9.07 1.73 -6.99
C PHE A 160 7.70 1.05 -7.08
N ALA A 161 6.68 1.69 -7.64
CA ALA A 161 5.43 0.99 -7.93
C ALA A 161 5.66 -0.12 -8.98
N ASN A 162 6.46 0.19 -9.99
CA ASN A 162 6.85 -0.73 -11.05
C ASN A 162 7.82 -1.82 -10.54
N ILE A 163 8.76 -1.47 -9.66
CA ILE A 163 9.63 -2.46 -9.01
C ILE A 163 8.80 -3.44 -8.17
N LEU A 164 7.81 -2.97 -7.39
CA LEU A 164 6.95 -3.87 -6.61
C LEU A 164 6.12 -4.81 -7.49
N GLN A 165 5.63 -4.35 -8.65
CA GLN A 165 4.98 -5.21 -9.65
C GLN A 165 5.96 -6.27 -10.18
N LEU A 166 7.22 -5.89 -10.44
CA LEU A 166 8.26 -6.84 -10.81
C LEU A 166 8.52 -7.86 -9.69
N LEU A 167 8.48 -7.45 -8.43
CA LEU A 167 8.64 -8.37 -7.30
C LEU A 167 7.49 -9.36 -7.19
N ASP A 168 6.24 -8.94 -7.43
CA ASP A 168 5.10 -9.85 -7.54
C ASP A 168 5.33 -10.90 -8.63
N ALA A 169 5.78 -10.47 -9.82
CA ALA A 169 6.07 -11.36 -10.92
C ALA A 169 7.18 -12.38 -10.59
N LEU A 170 8.25 -11.94 -9.91
CA LEU A 170 9.35 -12.80 -9.50
C LEU A 170 8.93 -13.84 -8.47
N LEU A 171 8.10 -13.44 -7.51
CA LEU A 171 7.60 -14.33 -6.46
C LEU A 171 6.64 -15.38 -7.01
N LEU A 172 5.66 -14.95 -7.81
CA LEU A 172 4.50 -15.77 -8.17
C LEU A 172 4.76 -16.64 -9.41
N ALA A 173 5.59 -16.19 -10.35
CA ALA A 173 5.87 -16.96 -11.55
C ALA A 173 6.62 -18.26 -11.22
N LYS A 174 6.25 -19.33 -11.93
CA LYS A 174 6.85 -20.66 -11.77
C LYS A 174 8.37 -20.64 -11.90
N PRO A 175 9.12 -21.48 -11.16
CA PRO A 175 10.59 -21.45 -11.12
C PRO A 175 11.29 -21.46 -12.49
N GLY A 176 10.73 -22.17 -13.47
CA GLY A 176 11.28 -22.29 -14.82
C GLY A 176 10.88 -21.18 -15.80
N ALA A 177 9.87 -20.36 -15.50
CA ALA A 177 9.43 -19.29 -16.38
C ALA A 177 10.30 -18.03 -16.14
N PRO A 178 10.97 -17.47 -17.16
CA PRO A 178 11.63 -16.18 -17.01
C PRO A 178 10.60 -15.05 -16.87
N VAL A 179 10.99 -14.01 -16.13
CA VAL A 179 10.31 -12.72 -16.09
C VAL A 179 11.01 -11.78 -17.05
N LEU A 180 10.24 -11.25 -17.99
CA LEU A 180 10.68 -10.36 -19.05
C LEU A 180 10.12 -8.97 -18.76
N VAL A 181 10.95 -7.94 -18.80
CA VAL A 181 10.55 -6.59 -18.38
C VAL A 181 10.54 -5.65 -19.57
N ASP A 182 9.39 -5.09 -19.92
CA ASP A 182 9.26 -4.01 -20.90
C ASP A 182 9.08 -2.67 -20.17
N TRP A 183 10.19 -2.07 -19.80
CA TRP A 183 10.28 -0.69 -19.29
C TRP A 183 10.91 0.25 -20.32
N GLN A 184 10.69 -0.03 -21.60
CA GLN A 184 11.10 0.86 -22.66
C GLN A 184 10.14 2.05 -22.75
N ARG A 185 10.68 3.27 -22.65
CA ARG A 185 9.85 4.48 -22.74
C ARG A 185 9.18 4.60 -24.11
N LYS A 186 7.87 4.78 -24.13
CA LYS A 186 7.03 4.91 -25.34
C LYS A 186 6.71 6.38 -25.67
N GLY A 187 6.77 7.29 -24.69
CA GLY A 187 6.68 8.74 -24.88
C GLY A 187 5.31 9.36 -24.52
N GLY A 188 4.31 8.54 -24.19
CA GLY A 188 2.98 8.97 -23.76
C GLY A 188 2.76 8.96 -22.25
N GLU A 189 3.78 8.65 -21.45
CA GLU A 189 3.68 8.48 -20.01
C GLU A 189 3.55 9.82 -19.26
N GLY A 190 2.71 9.87 -18.23
CA GLY A 190 2.57 11.01 -17.31
C GLY A 190 3.47 10.93 -16.07
N HIS A 191 3.86 9.72 -15.65
CA HIS A 191 4.58 9.46 -14.40
C HIS A 191 5.84 8.59 -14.57
N PHE A 192 5.83 7.60 -15.46
CA PHE A 192 6.99 6.74 -15.71
C PHE A 192 7.88 7.30 -16.84
N GLN A 193 8.42 8.50 -16.63
CA GLN A 193 9.07 9.31 -17.68
C GLN A 193 10.61 9.19 -17.73
N TYR A 194 11.21 8.18 -17.10
CA TYR A 194 12.66 8.12 -16.90
C TYR A 194 13.46 7.82 -18.19
N GLY A 195 14.23 8.79 -18.66
CA GLY A 195 15.11 8.66 -19.84
C GLY A 195 14.41 9.01 -21.17
N PRO A 196 15.10 9.05 -22.32
CA PRO A 196 14.50 9.42 -23.62
C PRO A 196 13.54 8.34 -24.17
N ILE A 197 12.73 8.68 -25.17
CA ILE A 197 11.86 7.69 -25.86
C ILE A 197 12.73 6.56 -26.44
N GLY A 198 12.29 5.32 -26.29
CA GLY A 198 13.03 4.12 -26.69
C GLY A 198 14.09 3.66 -25.68
N PHE A 199 14.35 4.44 -24.62
CA PHE A 199 15.28 4.08 -23.56
C PHE A 199 14.72 2.92 -22.72
N ASP A 200 15.55 1.89 -22.51
CA ASP A 200 15.24 0.75 -21.68
C ASP A 200 15.73 1.00 -20.25
N LEU A 201 14.81 1.43 -19.38
CA LEU A 201 15.14 1.73 -18.00
C LEU A 201 15.57 0.48 -17.22
N PHE A 202 15.05 -0.71 -17.57
CA PHE A 202 15.35 -1.92 -16.81
C PHE A 202 16.82 -2.34 -17.00
N GLU A 203 17.32 -2.42 -18.24
CA GLU A 203 18.74 -2.75 -18.47
C GLU A 203 19.70 -1.70 -17.93
N HIS A 204 19.25 -0.45 -17.79
CA HIS A 204 20.04 0.62 -17.19
C HIS A 204 20.23 0.43 -15.68
N LEU A 205 19.15 0.07 -14.98
CA LEU A 205 19.14 -0.07 -13.52
C LEU A 205 19.61 -1.45 -13.04
N PHE A 206 19.38 -2.50 -13.83
CA PHE A 206 19.61 -3.89 -13.43
C PHE A 206 20.45 -4.66 -14.45
N SER A 207 21.28 -5.56 -13.93
CA SER A 207 22.01 -6.54 -14.72
C SER A 207 21.08 -7.69 -15.10
N ARG A 208 21.24 -8.17 -16.33
CA ARG A 208 20.52 -9.35 -16.83
C ARG A 208 20.85 -10.60 -15.99
N THR A 209 19.82 -11.38 -15.68
CA THR A 209 19.96 -12.75 -15.15
C THR A 209 19.25 -13.75 -16.05
N GLN A 210 19.36 -15.04 -15.75
CA GLN A 210 18.57 -16.07 -16.43
C GLN A 210 17.08 -15.94 -16.09
N ARG A 211 16.77 -15.57 -14.84
CA ARG A 211 15.40 -15.50 -14.32
C ARG A 211 14.68 -14.19 -14.66
N CYS A 212 15.41 -13.07 -14.74
CA CYS A 212 14.86 -11.74 -14.98
C CYS A 212 15.71 -10.98 -16.01
N ARG A 213 15.08 -10.44 -17.06
CA ARG A 213 15.78 -9.70 -18.12
C ARG A 213 14.86 -8.77 -18.89
N SER A 214 15.43 -7.79 -19.58
CA SER A 214 14.65 -6.91 -20.45
C SER A 214 14.02 -7.66 -21.63
N TRP A 215 12.82 -7.23 -22.00
CA TRP A 215 12.09 -7.63 -23.19
C TRP A 215 12.63 -6.98 -24.48
N GLY A 216 13.22 -5.78 -24.43
CA GLY A 216 13.48 -4.95 -25.61
C GLY A 216 14.22 -5.67 -26.75
N LYS A 217 15.21 -6.51 -26.40
CA LYS A 217 16.01 -7.31 -27.36
C LYS A 217 15.29 -8.55 -27.91
N TYR A 218 14.19 -8.97 -27.29
CA TYR A 218 13.43 -10.18 -27.62
C TYR A 218 12.04 -9.87 -28.19
N SER A 219 11.73 -8.59 -28.42
CA SER A 219 10.45 -8.14 -28.97
C SER A 219 10.11 -8.72 -30.35
N ALA A 220 11.07 -9.32 -31.05
CA ALA A 220 10.86 -10.02 -32.32
C ALA A 220 10.54 -11.52 -32.17
N ASP A 221 10.68 -12.11 -30.96
CA ASP A 221 10.40 -13.52 -30.72
C ASP A 221 8.88 -13.76 -30.57
N ARG A 222 8.24 -14.09 -31.69
CA ARG A 222 6.80 -14.39 -31.76
C ARG A 222 6.37 -15.56 -30.87
N ARG A 223 7.28 -16.50 -30.56
CA ARG A 223 6.95 -17.62 -29.66
C ARG A 223 6.80 -17.09 -28.24
N LEU A 224 7.76 -16.31 -27.76
CA LEU A 224 7.67 -15.70 -26.43
C LEU A 224 6.47 -14.74 -26.30
N GLN A 225 6.07 -14.05 -27.36
CA GLN A 225 4.88 -13.18 -27.35
C GLN A 225 3.56 -13.96 -27.20
N SER A 226 3.44 -15.11 -27.87
CA SER A 226 2.21 -15.89 -27.91
C SER A 226 2.00 -16.76 -26.67
N SER A 227 3.06 -17.02 -25.90
CA SER A 227 3.01 -17.84 -24.68
C SER A 227 3.44 -17.07 -23.42
N SER A 228 3.49 -15.74 -23.45
CA SER A 228 3.77 -14.94 -22.25
C SER A 228 2.49 -14.54 -21.52
N TYR A 229 2.49 -14.71 -20.20
CA TYR A 229 1.51 -14.07 -19.33
C TYR A 229 1.84 -12.57 -19.19
N ASN A 230 0.93 -11.69 -19.59
CA ASN A 230 1.16 -10.25 -19.50
C ASN A 230 0.69 -9.69 -18.15
N MET A 231 1.66 -9.29 -17.33
CA MET A 231 1.44 -8.70 -16.03
C MET A 231 1.56 -7.18 -16.11
N ASN A 232 0.41 -6.51 -16.13
CA ASN A 232 0.28 -5.05 -16.26
C ASN A 232 -0.19 -4.33 -14.97
N LYS A 233 -0.40 -5.08 -13.88
CA LYS A 233 -0.83 -4.56 -12.57
C LYS A 233 -0.10 -5.30 -11.45
N ARG A 234 0.02 -4.65 -10.30
CA ARG A 234 0.45 -5.27 -9.03
C ARG A 234 -0.57 -6.32 -8.60
N VAL A 235 -0.12 -7.40 -7.96
CA VAL A 235 -0.97 -8.50 -7.47
C VAL A 235 -1.32 -8.30 -6.02
N SER A 236 -0.35 -7.95 -5.17
CA SER A 236 -0.62 -7.74 -3.73
C SER A 236 -1.47 -6.47 -3.52
N ILE A 237 -2.62 -6.62 -2.84
CA ILE A 237 -3.46 -5.46 -2.48
C ILE A 237 -2.71 -4.48 -1.56
N LEU A 238 -1.77 -4.98 -0.75
CA LEU A 238 -0.95 -4.16 0.13
C LEU A 238 0.13 -3.37 -0.61
N PHE A 239 0.29 -3.54 -1.91
CA PHE A 239 1.08 -2.62 -2.73
C PHE A 239 0.20 -1.59 -3.43
N MET A 240 -1.12 -1.72 -3.40
CA MET A 240 -2.06 -0.78 -4.01
C MET A 240 -2.34 0.40 -3.08
N ASN A 241 -2.73 1.55 -3.65
CA ASN A 241 -2.65 2.86 -3.01
C ASN A 241 -3.05 2.92 -1.52
N MET A 242 -4.27 3.29 -1.15
CA MET A 242 -4.60 3.52 0.28
C MET A 242 -4.39 2.28 1.15
N LEU A 243 -4.48 1.08 0.55
CA LEU A 243 -4.30 -0.20 1.23
C LEU A 243 -2.85 -0.46 1.66
N ARG A 244 -1.87 0.19 1.03
CA ARG A 244 -0.46 -0.06 1.35
C ARG A 244 -0.04 0.38 2.75
N GLY A 245 -0.76 1.31 3.37
CA GLY A 245 -0.50 1.62 4.78
C GLY A 245 -0.85 0.48 5.73
N LEU A 246 -1.71 -0.46 5.32
CA LEU A 246 -2.03 -1.65 6.11
C LEU A 246 -0.85 -2.62 6.19
N ILE A 247 0.18 -2.47 5.35
CA ILE A 247 1.36 -3.34 5.39
C ILE A 247 2.10 -3.24 6.72
N TRP A 248 2.05 -2.08 7.39
CA TRP A 248 2.72 -1.87 8.66
C TRP A 248 1.91 -2.39 9.86
N SER A 249 0.63 -2.70 9.66
CA SER A 249 -0.22 -3.32 10.68
C SER A 249 -0.32 -4.84 10.55
N VAL A 250 0.29 -5.43 9.51
CA VAL A 250 0.35 -6.89 9.35
C VAL A 250 1.02 -7.51 10.59
N PRO A 251 0.48 -8.61 11.17
CA PRO A 251 1.09 -9.28 12.31
C PRO A 251 2.58 -9.57 12.09
N PRO A 252 3.46 -9.36 13.09
CA PRO A 252 4.92 -9.43 12.88
C PRO A 252 5.43 -10.73 12.25
N LYS A 253 4.83 -11.87 12.61
CA LYS A 253 5.16 -13.18 12.04
C LYS A 253 4.88 -13.23 10.53
N ASP A 254 3.74 -12.69 10.12
CA ASP A 254 3.24 -12.75 8.75
C ASP A 254 3.94 -11.71 7.89
N PHE A 255 4.20 -10.53 8.45
CA PHE A 255 5.03 -9.51 7.82
C PHE A 255 6.46 -10.03 7.59
N GLN A 256 7.02 -10.78 8.55
CA GLN A 256 8.33 -11.42 8.36
C GLN A 256 8.31 -12.48 7.24
N ALA A 257 7.27 -13.31 7.17
CA ALA A 257 7.10 -14.30 6.10
C ALA A 257 6.99 -13.63 4.72
N LEU A 258 6.22 -12.54 4.63
CA LEU A 258 6.10 -11.71 3.43
C LEU A 258 7.47 -11.19 2.97
N ARG A 259 8.21 -10.54 3.88
CA ARG A 259 9.56 -10.02 3.59
C ARG A 259 10.51 -11.12 3.12
N GLN A 260 10.49 -12.28 3.77
CA GLN A 260 11.33 -13.42 3.38
C GLN A 260 10.94 -14.00 2.02
N GLY A 261 9.64 -14.09 1.70
CA GLY A 261 9.15 -14.52 0.40
C GLY A 261 9.70 -13.66 -0.73
N TYR A 262 9.47 -12.36 -0.68
CA TYR A 262 9.98 -11.43 -1.69
C TYR A 262 11.50 -11.37 -1.72
N HIS A 263 12.18 -11.40 -0.57
CA HIS A 263 13.64 -11.42 -0.51
C HIS A 263 14.23 -12.63 -1.23
N ARG A 264 13.70 -13.83 -0.99
CA ARG A 264 14.12 -15.06 -1.68
C ARG A 264 13.84 -14.98 -3.19
N ALA A 265 12.68 -14.45 -3.59
CA ALA A 265 12.35 -14.29 -5.00
C ALA A 265 13.30 -13.34 -5.75
N MET A 266 13.84 -12.33 -5.06
CA MET A 266 14.86 -11.42 -5.62
C MET A 266 16.25 -12.05 -5.70
N GLN A 267 16.62 -12.91 -4.75
CA GLN A 267 17.96 -13.50 -4.68
C GLN A 267 18.30 -14.27 -5.97
N GLY A 268 19.37 -13.84 -6.65
CA GLY A 268 19.82 -14.43 -7.91
C GLY A 268 18.96 -14.07 -9.14
N ALA A 269 17.75 -13.54 -8.95
CA ALA A 269 16.89 -13.10 -10.05
C ALA A 269 17.08 -11.63 -10.40
N LEU A 270 17.22 -10.75 -9.40
CA LEU A 270 17.37 -9.31 -9.59
C LEU A 270 18.74 -8.86 -9.08
N THR A 271 19.57 -8.34 -9.98
CA THR A 271 20.91 -7.84 -9.66
C THR A 271 21.00 -6.39 -10.10
N ILE A 272 21.31 -5.47 -9.19
CA ILE A 272 21.52 -4.06 -9.54
C ILE A 272 22.71 -3.90 -10.50
N SER A 273 22.67 -2.87 -11.36
CA SER A 273 23.76 -2.67 -12.33
C SER A 273 25.08 -2.29 -11.64
N PRO A 274 26.24 -2.50 -12.28
CA PRO A 274 27.54 -2.10 -11.73
C PRO A 274 27.63 -0.61 -11.42
N LEU A 275 26.95 0.22 -12.22
CA LEU A 275 26.82 1.66 -12.01
C LEU A 275 26.16 1.97 -10.67
N ILE A 276 24.95 1.44 -10.44
CA ILE A 276 24.21 1.63 -9.18
C ILE A 276 25.01 1.06 -8.01
N SER A 277 25.58 -0.13 -8.17
CA SER A 277 26.40 -0.78 -7.14
C SER A 277 27.59 0.08 -6.70
N ARG A 278 28.25 0.75 -7.65
CA ARG A 278 29.35 1.67 -7.37
C ARG A 278 28.87 2.90 -6.59
N ARG A 279 27.78 3.54 -7.03
CA ARG A 279 27.22 4.72 -6.37
C ARG A 279 26.71 4.44 -4.95
N VAL A 280 26.14 3.24 -4.72
CA VAL A 280 25.78 2.80 -3.37
C VAL A 280 27.02 2.68 -2.48
N ARG A 281 28.12 2.10 -2.98
CA ARG A 281 29.39 2.02 -2.23
C ARG A 281 29.97 3.39 -1.93
N GLU A 282 30.00 4.29 -2.92
CA GLU A 282 30.46 5.68 -2.73
C GLU A 282 29.77 6.38 -1.57
N VAL A 283 28.49 6.07 -1.31
CA VAL A 283 27.75 6.59 -0.16
C VAL A 283 28.07 5.80 1.11
N THR A 284 27.97 4.47 1.07
CA THR A 284 28.09 3.64 2.28
C THR A 284 29.50 3.57 2.84
N ASP A 285 30.51 3.78 2.00
CA ASP A 285 31.93 3.81 2.41
C ASP A 285 32.26 5.09 3.21
N THR A 286 31.37 6.09 3.20
CA THR A 286 31.48 7.28 4.07
C THR A 286 30.96 7.04 5.49
N TRP A 287 30.30 5.90 5.74
CA TRP A 287 29.80 5.56 7.06
C TRP A 287 30.93 4.93 7.87
N PRO A 288 31.17 5.37 9.12
CA PRO A 288 32.17 4.76 9.97
C PRO A 288 31.92 3.27 10.15
N GLU A 289 33.01 2.49 10.23
CA GLU A 289 32.90 1.05 10.45
C GLU A 289 32.12 0.77 11.75
N ARG A 290 31.13 -0.14 11.68
CA ARG A 290 30.26 -0.51 12.81
C ARG A 290 29.40 0.64 13.36
N ALA A 291 29.21 1.73 12.61
CA ALA A 291 28.25 2.76 12.99
C ALA A 291 26.83 2.20 13.09
N ARG A 292 26.02 2.74 14.02
CA ARG A 292 24.57 2.58 13.97
C ARG A 292 24.03 3.57 12.96
N VAL A 293 23.42 3.06 11.90
CA VAL A 293 22.84 3.87 10.82
C VAL A 293 21.33 3.81 10.90
N VAL A 294 20.69 4.95 11.15
CA VAL A 294 19.23 5.12 11.05
C VAL A 294 18.91 5.77 9.72
N GLY A 295 18.13 5.08 8.89
CA GLY A 295 17.64 5.59 7.63
C GLY A 295 16.36 6.40 7.84
N VAL A 296 16.23 7.51 7.14
CA VAL A 296 15.01 8.32 7.09
C VAL A 296 14.60 8.44 5.63
N HIS A 297 13.39 7.96 5.32
CA HIS A 297 12.77 8.20 4.03
C HIS A 297 11.56 9.12 4.20
N LYS A 298 11.73 10.38 3.75
CA LYS A 298 10.73 11.43 3.86
C LYS A 298 10.26 11.81 2.46
N ARG A 299 8.95 11.69 2.20
CA ARG A 299 8.31 12.10 0.94
C ARG A 299 7.89 13.58 0.93
N LEU A 300 7.88 14.21 -0.23
CA LEU A 300 7.46 15.58 -0.45
C LEU A 300 6.13 15.90 0.25
N GLY A 301 6.11 17.01 1.01
CA GLY A 301 4.99 17.46 1.82
C GLY A 301 3.82 18.02 1.01
N THR A 302 3.26 17.25 0.07
CA THR A 302 2.11 17.68 -0.73
C THR A 302 0.83 16.98 -0.32
N ASN A 303 -0.29 17.65 -0.61
CA ASN A 303 -1.62 17.11 -0.35
C ASN A 303 -1.88 15.79 -1.09
N GLU A 304 -1.30 15.60 -2.27
CA GLU A 304 -1.41 14.35 -3.04
C GLU A 304 -0.69 13.19 -2.36
N VAL A 305 0.52 13.44 -1.86
CA VAL A 305 1.28 12.43 -1.10
C VAL A 305 0.49 12.04 0.14
N ALA A 306 0.00 13.01 0.90
CA ALA A 306 -0.88 12.76 2.04
C ALA A 306 -2.12 11.97 1.59
N ALA A 307 -2.77 12.34 0.48
CA ALA A 307 -3.95 11.66 -0.05
C ALA A 307 -3.77 10.16 -0.27
N CYS A 308 -2.55 9.79 -0.65
CA CYS A 308 -2.21 8.43 -0.97
C CYS A 308 -1.83 7.62 0.28
N GLN A 309 -1.60 8.24 1.44
CA GLN A 309 -1.25 7.49 2.66
C GLN A 309 -2.52 6.96 3.36
N LEU A 310 -2.43 5.83 4.08
CA LEU A 310 -3.54 5.33 4.90
C LEU A 310 -3.94 6.34 5.99
N ALA A 311 -2.95 6.89 6.71
CA ALA A 311 -3.13 7.97 7.69
C ALA A 311 -3.70 9.27 7.09
N GLN A 312 -3.61 9.38 5.77
CA GLN A 312 -3.86 10.59 4.99
C GLN A 312 -3.08 11.82 5.48
N ARG A 313 -1.90 11.54 6.04
CA ARG A 313 -0.98 12.46 6.66
C ARG A 313 0.40 12.31 6.04
N ASN A 314 1.11 13.42 5.92
CA ASN A 314 2.55 13.40 5.67
C ASN A 314 3.24 14.25 6.75
N PRO A 315 3.88 13.63 7.76
CA PRO A 315 4.43 14.36 8.90
C PRO A 315 5.45 15.43 8.46
N PRO A 316 5.58 16.53 9.23
CA PRO A 316 6.57 17.55 8.94
C PRO A 316 8.00 17.01 9.15
N PRO A 317 9.03 17.62 8.52
CA PRO A 317 10.41 17.14 8.60
C PRO A 317 10.93 16.97 10.03
N GLU A 318 10.52 17.85 10.95
CA GLU A 318 10.92 17.84 12.35
C GLU A 318 10.51 16.54 13.06
N GLU A 319 9.33 15.99 12.75
CA GLU A 319 8.87 14.75 13.39
C GLU A 319 9.71 13.54 12.96
N TYR A 320 10.11 13.47 11.69
CA TYR A 320 11.04 12.43 11.22
C TYR A 320 12.41 12.56 11.88
N LEU A 321 12.90 13.80 12.05
CA LEU A 321 14.18 14.06 12.68
C LEU A 321 14.17 13.63 14.15
N GLU A 322 13.14 14.00 14.90
CA GLU A 322 13.03 13.64 16.33
C GLU A 322 12.85 12.13 16.52
N ALA A 323 12.06 11.47 15.67
CA ALA A 323 11.96 10.00 15.68
C ALA A 323 13.32 9.32 15.41
N ALA A 324 14.07 9.80 14.42
CA ALA A 324 15.40 9.26 14.10
C ALA A 324 16.42 9.51 15.23
N LYS A 325 16.40 10.70 15.84
CA LYS A 325 17.24 11.02 17.01
C LYS A 325 16.91 10.12 18.19
N ALA A 326 15.64 9.87 18.48
CA ALA A 326 15.24 9.01 19.58
C ALA A 326 15.78 7.57 19.43
N LEU A 327 15.83 7.06 18.20
CA LEU A 327 16.45 5.76 17.90
C LEU A 327 17.98 5.79 18.07
N LEU A 328 18.62 6.86 17.59
CA LEU A 328 20.07 7.03 17.72
C LEU A 328 20.52 7.28 19.17
N GLN A 329 19.68 7.85 20.03
CA GLN A 329 19.96 8.00 21.47
C GLN A 329 20.08 6.64 22.19
N GLN A 330 19.50 5.58 21.63
CA GLN A 330 19.64 4.21 22.15
C GLN A 330 20.97 3.56 21.74
N THR A 331 21.85 4.28 21.06
CA THR A 331 23.15 3.77 20.60
C THR A 331 24.10 3.60 21.79
N PRO A 332 24.78 2.44 21.93
CA PRO A 332 25.75 2.23 23.00
C PRO A 332 26.89 3.26 22.98
N PRO A 333 27.47 3.60 24.16
CA PRO A 333 28.64 4.47 24.23
C PRO A 333 29.79 3.97 23.34
N GLY A 334 30.41 4.88 22.59
CA GLY A 334 31.53 4.57 21.69
C GLY A 334 31.14 4.09 20.29
N VAL A 335 29.85 3.83 20.03
CA VAL A 335 29.36 3.53 18.67
C VAL A 335 29.00 4.83 17.95
N GLN A 336 29.54 5.00 16.74
CA GLN A 336 29.27 6.17 15.91
C GLN A 336 27.81 6.17 15.43
N GLN A 337 27.21 7.36 15.38
CA GLN A 337 25.80 7.56 15.02
C GLN A 337 25.71 8.21 13.64
N VAL A 338 25.03 7.55 12.71
CA VAL A 338 24.81 8.08 11.36
C VAL A 338 23.31 8.14 11.09
N LEU A 339 22.86 9.27 10.53
CA LEU A 339 21.53 9.42 9.98
C LEU A 339 21.64 9.50 8.46
N TYR A 340 21.08 8.52 7.75
CA TYR A 340 20.99 8.55 6.28
C TYR A 340 19.64 9.13 5.85
N LEU A 341 19.64 10.29 5.19
CA LEU A 341 18.43 10.98 4.74
C LEU A 341 18.23 10.78 3.22
N ALA A 342 17.13 10.11 2.88
CA ALA A 342 16.58 10.03 1.53
C ALA A 342 15.28 10.84 1.46
N THR A 343 15.25 11.88 0.62
CA THR A 343 14.08 12.75 0.47
C THR A 343 14.07 13.42 -0.90
N ASP A 344 12.87 13.55 -1.45
CA ASP A 344 12.56 14.33 -2.65
C ASP A 344 12.19 15.80 -2.32
N GLU A 345 12.35 16.24 -1.06
CA GLU A 345 12.00 17.58 -0.59
C GLU A 345 13.21 18.43 -0.16
N VAL A 346 13.29 19.65 -0.68
CA VAL A 346 14.37 20.60 -0.36
C VAL A 346 14.32 21.06 1.10
N GLN A 347 13.14 21.41 1.61
CA GLN A 347 12.94 21.93 2.97
C GLN A 347 13.35 20.90 4.03
N THR A 348 13.08 19.61 3.81
CA THR A 348 13.55 18.54 4.70
C THR A 348 15.07 18.55 4.83
N VAL A 349 15.81 18.70 3.72
CA VAL A 349 17.27 18.78 3.77
C VAL A 349 17.73 20.01 4.55
N GLU A 350 17.08 21.16 4.35
CA GLU A 350 17.38 22.41 5.08
C GLU A 350 17.18 22.22 6.60
N VAL A 351 16.06 21.63 7.03
CA VAL A 351 15.76 21.34 8.45
C VAL A 351 16.81 20.41 9.06
N PHE A 352 17.12 19.29 8.40
CA PHE A 352 18.07 18.31 8.92
C PHE A 352 19.50 18.87 8.99
N ARG A 353 19.96 19.60 7.96
CA ARG A 353 21.30 20.22 7.96
C ARG A 353 21.44 21.30 9.04
N LYS A 354 20.38 22.08 9.27
CA LYS A 354 20.37 23.08 10.35
C LYS A 354 20.45 22.42 11.73
N ALA A 355 19.74 21.32 11.92
CA ALA A 355 19.71 20.62 13.20
C ALA A 355 20.94 19.73 13.47
N LEU A 356 21.59 19.24 12.41
CA LEU A 356 22.77 18.35 12.45
C LEU A 356 23.93 18.93 11.63
N PRO A 357 24.51 20.08 12.04
CA PRO A 357 25.64 20.68 11.33
C PRO A 357 26.90 19.78 11.37
N PRO A 358 27.87 19.98 10.47
CA PRO A 358 29.14 19.25 10.49
C PRO A 358 29.82 19.30 11.87
N GLY A 359 30.29 18.16 12.37
CA GLY A 359 30.88 18.03 13.71
C GLY A 359 29.88 17.72 14.83
N SER A 360 28.58 17.60 14.53
CA SER A 360 27.59 17.08 15.48
C SER A 360 27.88 15.63 15.86
N GLN A 361 27.36 15.20 17.03
CA GLN A 361 27.45 13.80 17.48
C GLN A 361 26.83 12.80 16.48
N ILE A 362 25.74 13.21 15.82
CA ILE A 362 25.11 12.44 14.75
C ILE A 362 25.64 12.96 13.41
N GLN A 363 26.29 12.08 12.65
CA GLN A 363 26.71 12.37 11.29
C GLN A 363 25.50 12.30 10.34
N LEU A 364 25.10 13.43 9.77
CA LEU A 364 24.09 13.47 8.71
C LEU A 364 24.72 13.07 7.36
N CYS A 365 24.24 11.99 6.77
CA CYS A 365 24.54 11.58 5.40
C CYS A 365 23.33 11.88 4.52
N CYS A 366 23.42 12.90 3.67
CA CYS A 366 22.39 13.28 2.70
C CYS A 366 23.06 13.57 1.36
N ARG A 367 22.69 12.85 0.32
CA ARG A 367 23.36 12.92 -0.99
C ARG A 367 23.14 14.26 -1.67
N ASP A 368 24.22 14.87 -2.14
CA ASP A 368 24.16 16.06 -2.99
C ASP A 368 23.81 15.69 -4.44
N GLY A 369 23.32 16.67 -5.20
CA GLY A 369 22.98 16.50 -6.62
C GLY A 369 21.69 15.74 -6.92
N VAL A 370 21.08 15.07 -5.93
CA VAL A 370 19.77 14.42 -6.09
C VAL A 370 18.68 15.47 -6.30
N LYS A 371 17.86 15.27 -7.34
CA LYS A 371 16.73 16.14 -7.69
C LYS A 371 15.69 16.16 -6.57
N ARG A 372 15.31 17.38 -6.17
CA ARG A 372 14.35 17.64 -5.10
C ARG A 372 13.40 18.75 -5.49
N SER A 373 12.22 18.75 -4.90
CA SER A 373 11.19 19.76 -5.10
C SER A 373 10.98 20.57 -3.82
N ARG A 374 10.52 21.82 -4.00
CA ARG A 374 9.98 22.64 -2.90
C ARG A 374 8.48 22.37 -2.65
N GLY A 375 7.86 21.49 -3.44
CA GLY A 375 6.43 21.19 -3.38
C GLY A 375 5.58 22.21 -4.14
N GLY A 376 4.29 22.23 -3.82
CA GLY A 376 3.30 23.10 -4.43
C GLY A 376 2.69 22.56 -5.71
N VAL A 377 1.87 23.37 -6.35
CA VAL A 377 1.17 23.03 -7.59
C VAL A 377 1.75 23.85 -8.73
N ARG A 378 2.10 23.19 -9.83
CA ARG A 378 2.58 23.82 -11.06
C ARG A 378 1.47 24.62 -11.74
N SER A 379 1.84 25.49 -12.69
CA SER A 379 0.89 26.32 -13.44
C SER A 379 -0.14 25.52 -14.25
N ASP A 380 0.18 24.28 -14.61
CA ASP A 380 -0.72 23.32 -15.28
C ASP A 380 -1.67 22.60 -14.32
N GLY A 381 -1.62 22.92 -13.02
CA GLY A 381 -2.45 22.28 -12.00
C GLY A 381 -1.97 20.89 -11.59
N ILE A 382 -0.77 20.46 -11.98
CA ILE A 382 -0.17 19.18 -11.54
C ILE A 382 0.66 19.39 -10.27
N ASP A 383 0.72 18.39 -9.39
CA ASP A 383 1.58 18.46 -8.21
C ASP A 383 3.05 18.54 -8.63
N ASN A 384 3.83 19.38 -7.97
CA ASN A 384 5.24 19.58 -8.28
C ASN A 384 6.12 18.47 -7.66
N GLU A 385 5.71 17.21 -7.81
CA GLU A 385 6.51 16.06 -7.41
C GLU A 385 7.67 15.82 -8.38
N VAL A 386 8.79 15.29 -7.86
CA VAL A 386 9.99 15.02 -8.66
C VAL A 386 9.70 14.11 -9.85
N HIS A 387 8.88 13.08 -9.65
CA HIS A 387 8.53 12.10 -10.69
C HIS A 387 7.39 12.57 -11.65
N ARG A 388 6.76 13.72 -11.37
CA ARG A 388 5.75 14.37 -12.23
C ARG A 388 6.33 15.57 -12.99
N SER A 389 7.59 15.87 -12.75
CA SER A 389 8.40 16.77 -13.56
C SER A 389 9.22 15.94 -14.54
N PRO A 390 9.59 16.46 -15.73
CA PRO A 390 10.36 15.69 -16.71
C PRO A 390 11.51 14.96 -16.03
N CYS A 391 11.47 13.63 -16.05
CA CYS A 391 12.44 12.78 -15.37
C CYS A 391 13.53 12.34 -16.33
N GLU A 392 14.73 12.30 -15.80
CA GLU A 392 15.87 11.76 -16.50
C GLU A 392 16.21 10.37 -15.96
N ALA A 393 17.03 9.61 -16.68
CA ALA A 393 17.47 8.30 -16.19
C ALA A 393 18.21 8.42 -14.85
N ILE A 394 18.95 9.51 -14.64
CA ILE A 394 19.66 9.80 -13.38
C ILE A 394 18.71 9.92 -12.18
N ASP A 395 17.48 10.40 -12.37
CA ASP A 395 16.48 10.50 -11.30
C ASP A 395 16.06 9.11 -10.80
N ALA A 396 15.94 8.14 -11.72
CA ALA A 396 15.68 6.74 -11.38
C ALA A 396 16.89 6.07 -10.71
N GLU A 397 18.11 6.37 -11.19
CA GLU A 397 19.33 5.89 -10.54
C GLU A 397 19.43 6.40 -9.11
N ASP A 398 19.17 7.69 -8.89
CA ASP A 398 19.26 8.31 -7.57
C ASP A 398 18.27 7.71 -6.60
N ALA A 399 17.02 7.53 -7.04
CA ALA A 399 15.99 6.89 -6.23
C ALA A 399 16.35 5.43 -5.88
N LEU A 400 16.92 4.68 -6.82
CA LEU A 400 17.37 3.31 -6.55
C LEU A 400 18.59 3.27 -5.61
N VAL A 401 19.57 4.16 -5.80
CA VAL A 401 20.72 4.27 -4.88
C VAL A 401 20.25 4.58 -3.46
N ASP A 402 19.27 5.48 -3.29
CA ASP A 402 18.69 5.79 -1.98
C ASP A 402 18.03 4.58 -1.34
N ALA A 403 17.21 3.84 -2.09
CA ALA A 403 16.60 2.61 -1.57
C ALA A 403 17.63 1.55 -1.17
N MET A 404 18.68 1.36 -1.98
CA MET A 404 19.76 0.43 -1.67
C MET A 404 20.55 0.87 -0.43
N CYS A 405 20.79 2.16 -0.23
CA CYS A 405 21.44 2.68 0.97
C CYS A 405 20.53 2.49 2.20
N LEU A 406 19.25 2.85 2.12
CA LEU A 406 18.28 2.65 3.20
C LEU A 406 18.18 1.18 3.62
N SER A 407 18.27 0.24 2.67
CA SER A 407 18.24 -1.21 2.97
C SER A 407 19.42 -1.71 3.82
N LYS A 408 20.52 -0.94 3.87
CA LYS A 408 21.70 -1.22 4.69
C LYS A 408 21.63 -0.60 6.09
N CYS A 409 20.64 0.26 6.35
CA CYS A 409 20.41 0.81 7.68
C CYS A 409 19.89 -0.25 8.66
N THR A 410 20.03 0.01 9.97
CA THR A 410 19.50 -0.87 11.02
C THR A 410 18.02 -0.61 11.27
N ASP A 411 17.65 0.67 11.30
CA ASP A 411 16.30 1.15 11.50
C ASP A 411 15.92 2.05 10.31
N LEU A 412 14.65 2.05 9.92
CA LEU A 412 14.08 2.91 8.89
C LEU A 412 12.87 3.67 9.45
N VAL A 413 12.98 4.99 9.54
CA VAL A 413 11.86 5.90 9.79
C VAL A 413 11.26 6.31 8.45
N CYS A 414 9.97 6.03 8.24
CA CYS A 414 9.34 6.26 6.95
C CYS A 414 7.81 6.39 7.02
N ILE A 415 7.18 6.73 5.90
CA ILE A 415 5.73 6.51 5.69
C ILE A 415 5.48 5.33 4.75
N ASP A 416 4.20 5.00 4.53
CA ASP A 416 3.69 4.02 3.59
C ASP A 416 3.92 4.41 2.12
N SER A 417 5.18 4.48 1.72
CA SER A 417 5.60 4.73 0.34
C SER A 417 6.04 3.42 -0.34
N ASN A 418 5.88 3.33 -1.66
CA ASN A 418 6.37 2.18 -2.44
C ASN A 418 7.88 1.95 -2.25
N LEU A 419 8.66 3.02 -2.05
CA LEU A 419 10.09 2.94 -1.78
C LEU A 419 10.35 2.26 -0.42
N SER A 420 9.70 2.74 0.65
CA SER A 420 9.82 2.16 1.99
C SER A 420 9.44 0.68 2.00
N ILE A 421 8.35 0.33 1.29
CA ILE A 421 7.89 -1.05 1.15
C ILE A 421 8.95 -1.89 0.43
N PHE A 422 9.47 -1.42 -0.70
CA PHE A 422 10.56 -2.11 -1.40
C PHE A 422 11.78 -2.32 -0.51
N VAL A 423 12.21 -1.31 0.24
CA VAL A 423 13.34 -1.42 1.18
C VAL A 423 13.08 -2.50 2.23
N SER A 424 11.85 -2.57 2.76
CA SER A 424 11.47 -3.59 3.74
C SER A 424 11.51 -5.01 3.16
N MET A 425 11.14 -5.19 1.89
CA MET A 425 11.24 -6.47 1.19
C MET A 425 12.68 -6.84 0.87
N LEU A 426 13.51 -5.84 0.54
CA LEU A 426 14.92 -6.03 0.23
C LEU A 426 15.74 -6.42 1.45
N SER A 427 15.43 -5.86 2.62
CA SER A 427 16.13 -6.13 3.88
C SER A 427 15.17 -6.65 4.94
N PRO A 428 14.90 -7.97 5.01
CA PRO A 428 13.99 -8.56 5.99
C PRO A 428 14.40 -8.39 7.46
N ARG A 429 15.60 -7.85 7.72
CA ARG A 429 16.15 -7.61 9.06
C ARG A 429 16.05 -6.15 9.50
N ILE A 430 15.67 -5.24 8.61
CA ILE A 430 15.52 -3.83 8.98
C ILE A 430 14.33 -3.66 9.94
N HIS A 431 14.49 -2.81 10.95
CA HIS A 431 13.37 -2.41 11.81
C HIS A 431 12.65 -1.24 11.16
N ILE A 432 11.32 -1.37 11.01
CA ILE A 432 10.49 -0.34 10.39
C ILE A 432 9.83 0.48 11.49
N HIS A 433 9.98 1.79 11.41
CA HIS A 433 9.35 2.79 12.26
C HIS A 433 8.46 3.65 11.37
N ALA A 434 7.27 3.13 11.07
CA ALA A 434 6.33 3.78 10.17
C ALA A 434 5.62 4.93 10.90
N MET A 435 5.71 6.15 10.36
CA MET A 435 5.01 7.34 10.84
C MET A 435 3.57 7.39 10.32
N SER A 436 2.94 6.21 10.19
CA SER A 436 1.64 5.99 9.54
C SER A 436 0.46 6.08 10.50
N ASP A 437 0.65 6.64 11.70
CA ASP A 437 -0.46 6.93 12.60
C ASP A 437 -1.30 8.07 12.01
N ALA A 438 -2.62 7.83 11.89
CA ALA A 438 -3.58 8.82 11.41
C ALA A 438 -3.51 10.12 12.21
N VAL A 439 -3.21 10.00 13.50
CA VAL A 439 -2.96 11.10 14.42
C VAL A 439 -1.80 10.72 15.37
N PRO A 440 -0.73 11.53 15.48
CA PRO A 440 0.43 11.20 16.31
C PRO A 440 0.10 11.33 17.81
N PRO A 441 0.79 10.63 18.72
CA PRO A 441 0.64 10.85 20.16
C PRO A 441 0.75 12.34 20.55
N GLY A 442 -0.21 12.84 21.34
CA GLY A 442 -0.27 14.24 21.78
C GLY A 442 -0.93 15.20 20.79
N TRP A 443 -1.54 14.71 19.71
CA TRP A 443 -2.32 15.52 18.78
C TRP A 443 -3.52 16.21 19.48
N GLU A 444 -4.12 15.54 20.47
CA GLU A 444 -5.29 16.05 21.19
C GLU A 444 -4.97 17.37 21.90
N GLU A 445 -3.79 17.43 22.52
CA GLU A 445 -3.28 18.61 23.24
C GLU A 445 -2.96 19.72 22.25
N ARG A 446 -2.24 19.41 21.17
CA ARG A 446 -1.91 20.40 20.13
C ARG A 446 -3.13 20.98 19.45
N ALA A 447 -4.19 20.18 19.27
CA ALA A 447 -5.43 20.63 18.65
C ALA A 447 -6.17 21.69 19.50
N ASN A 448 -5.87 21.79 20.81
CA ASN A 448 -6.37 22.84 21.68
C ASN A 448 -5.65 24.19 21.48
N TYR A 449 -4.51 24.19 20.79
CA TYR A 449 -3.67 25.37 20.56
C TYR A 449 -3.39 25.54 19.05
N PRO A 450 -4.43 25.75 18.23
CA PRO A 450 -4.27 25.83 16.79
C PRO A 450 -3.41 27.04 16.40
N ARG A 451 -2.56 26.85 15.38
CA ARG A 451 -1.74 27.94 14.83
C ARG A 451 -2.52 28.74 13.79
N GLU A 452 -3.51 28.10 13.18
CA GLU A 452 -4.43 28.64 12.21
C GLU A 452 -5.67 29.24 12.89
N PRO A 453 -6.29 30.26 12.28
CA PRO A 453 -7.53 30.83 12.80
C PRO A 453 -8.67 29.81 12.72
N VAL A 454 -9.34 29.60 13.86
CA VAL A 454 -10.57 28.80 13.98
C VAL A 454 -11.71 29.75 14.31
N TYR A 455 -12.77 29.71 13.51
CA TYR A 455 -13.95 30.56 13.67
C TYR A 455 -14.98 29.85 14.55
N SER A 456 -15.81 30.60 15.27
CA SER A 456 -16.86 30.05 16.14
C SER A 456 -17.95 29.34 15.34
N THR A 457 -18.24 29.81 14.13
CA THR A 457 -19.25 29.26 13.22
C THR A 457 -18.73 29.10 11.80
N TYR A 458 -19.24 28.07 11.13
CA TYR A 458 -18.97 27.80 9.73
C TYR A 458 -20.27 27.43 9.01
N ARG A 459 -20.41 27.85 7.76
CA ARG A 459 -21.45 27.35 6.84
C ARG A 459 -20.89 26.23 5.97
N VAL A 460 -21.62 25.12 5.88
CA VAL A 460 -21.25 24.00 5.00
C VAL A 460 -21.47 24.39 3.54
N ALA A 461 -20.40 24.45 2.77
CA ALA A 461 -20.39 24.94 1.39
C ALA A 461 -20.48 23.83 0.33
N TRP A 462 -20.35 22.55 0.72
CA TRP A 462 -20.42 21.42 -0.20
C TRP A 462 -21.84 20.86 -0.31
N ASN A 463 -22.36 20.69 -1.53
CA ASN A 463 -23.69 20.14 -1.81
C ASN A 463 -23.59 18.67 -2.25
N PRO A 464 -24.27 17.71 -1.58
CA PRO A 464 -25.30 17.86 -0.53
C PRO A 464 -24.83 17.93 0.91
N GLY A 465 -23.54 17.78 1.19
CA GLY A 465 -22.97 18.01 2.51
C GLY A 465 -21.70 17.21 2.74
N LEU A 466 -21.29 17.11 4.01
CA LEU A 466 -20.03 16.52 4.46
C LEU A 466 -20.27 15.42 5.50
N PHE A 467 -19.39 14.42 5.52
CA PHE A 467 -19.37 13.42 6.59
C PHE A 467 -18.52 13.91 7.77
N LEU A 468 -18.94 13.55 8.99
CA LEU A 468 -18.21 13.80 10.24
C LEU A 468 -17.36 12.60 10.60
N SER A 469 -16.12 12.86 10.97
CA SER A 469 -15.10 11.87 11.31
C SER A 469 -14.92 11.78 12.82
N ALA A 470 -14.68 10.58 13.38
CA ALA A 470 -14.47 10.41 14.83
C ALA A 470 -13.25 11.19 15.37
N PHE A 471 -12.22 11.32 14.55
CA PHE A 471 -10.97 12.05 14.81
C PHE A 471 -10.53 12.74 13.50
N PRO A 472 -9.56 13.69 13.51
CA PRO A 472 -9.21 14.51 12.34
C PRO A 472 -8.38 13.75 11.29
N SER A 473 -8.97 12.69 10.75
CA SER A 473 -8.45 11.90 9.67
C SER A 473 -9.60 11.39 8.81
N THR A 474 -9.37 11.36 7.51
CA THR A 474 -10.26 10.76 6.51
C THR A 474 -10.23 9.23 6.54
N ALA A 475 -9.33 8.65 7.34
CA ALA A 475 -9.36 7.25 7.74
C ALA A 475 -9.98 7.07 9.13
N ALA A 476 -10.68 8.08 9.68
CA ALA A 476 -11.49 7.88 10.87
C ALA A 476 -12.84 7.25 10.49
N GLU A 477 -13.47 6.61 11.48
CA GLU A 477 -14.88 6.22 11.38
C GLU A 477 -15.74 7.45 11.05
N ILE A 478 -16.75 7.24 10.22
CA ILE A 478 -17.78 8.24 9.96
C ILE A 478 -18.82 8.15 11.08
N VAL A 479 -18.87 9.18 11.91
CA VAL A 479 -19.75 9.26 13.10
C VAL A 479 -21.00 10.09 12.86
N GLY A 480 -21.12 10.72 11.69
CA GLY A 480 -22.27 11.54 11.36
C GLY A 480 -22.13 12.28 10.03
N GLN A 481 -23.01 13.26 9.82
CA GLN A 481 -23.03 14.09 8.62
C GLN A 481 -23.57 15.50 8.93
N VAL A 482 -23.18 16.46 8.09
CA VAL A 482 -23.70 17.82 8.07
C VAL A 482 -24.12 18.17 6.65
N LEU A 483 -25.26 18.85 6.51
CA LEU A 483 -25.86 19.10 5.21
C LEU A 483 -25.41 20.44 4.63
N PHE A 484 -25.52 20.56 3.31
CA PHE A 484 -25.29 21.81 2.59
C PHE A 484 -26.09 22.97 3.19
N ASP A 485 -25.44 24.14 3.26
CA ASP A 485 -26.00 25.39 3.80
C ASP A 485 -26.28 25.37 5.31
N GLN A 486 -26.02 24.24 5.99
CA GLN A 486 -26.11 24.16 7.44
C GLN A 486 -25.01 25.01 8.10
N ILE A 487 -25.39 25.77 9.12
CA ILE A 487 -24.45 26.46 10.00
C ILE A 487 -24.07 25.51 11.14
N VAL A 488 -22.77 25.29 11.31
CA VAL A 488 -22.19 24.42 12.34
C VAL A 488 -21.29 25.25 13.26
N ARG A 489 -21.27 24.87 14.54
CA ARG A 489 -20.43 25.51 15.57
C ARG A 489 -19.17 24.70 15.80
N ALA A 490 -18.03 25.37 15.86
CA ALA A 490 -16.75 24.73 16.17
C ALA A 490 -16.44 24.78 17.66
N THR A 491 -15.75 23.78 18.19
CA THR A 491 -15.28 23.76 19.59
C THR A 491 -14.10 24.71 19.83
N GLY A 492 -13.53 25.28 18.77
CA GLY A 492 -12.27 26.00 18.77
C GLY A 492 -11.04 25.10 18.58
N ARG A 493 -11.22 23.77 18.54
CA ARG A 493 -10.13 22.82 18.27
C ARG A 493 -9.91 22.63 16.77
N TYR A 494 -8.65 22.55 16.37
CA TYR A 494 -8.26 22.38 14.97
C TYR A 494 -6.98 21.57 14.81
N TRP A 495 -6.93 20.74 13.78
CA TRP A 495 -5.78 19.90 13.46
C TRP A 495 -5.60 19.75 11.95
N GLU A 496 -4.50 20.25 11.39
CA GLU A 496 -4.07 20.02 10.00
C GLU A 496 -5.20 20.15 8.94
N GLY A 497 -6.06 21.17 9.07
CA GLY A 497 -7.18 21.42 8.15
C GLY A 497 -8.53 20.86 8.59
N TRP A 498 -8.59 20.19 9.73
CA TRP A 498 -9.80 19.67 10.36
C TRP A 498 -10.27 20.57 11.50
N VAL A 499 -11.59 20.76 11.57
CA VAL A 499 -12.29 21.51 12.60
C VAL A 499 -13.18 20.53 13.37
N GLU A 500 -13.12 20.58 14.68
CA GLU A 500 -14.04 19.82 15.53
C GLU A 500 -15.33 20.60 15.75
N LEU A 501 -16.46 19.91 15.64
CA LEU A 501 -17.79 20.51 15.82
C LEU A 501 -18.34 20.25 17.21
N GLU A 502 -19.09 21.22 17.75
CA GLU A 502 -19.80 21.06 19.03
C GLU A 502 -20.84 19.93 18.99
N SER A 503 -21.37 19.62 17.80
CA SER A 503 -22.28 18.48 17.56
C SER A 503 -21.60 17.11 17.67
N GLY A 504 -20.28 17.09 17.86
CA GLY A 504 -19.46 15.89 17.84
C GLY A 504 -18.85 15.64 16.46
N GLY A 505 -17.64 15.08 16.47
CA GLY A 505 -16.89 14.74 15.26
C GLY A 505 -16.10 15.88 14.64
N TRP A 506 -15.31 15.52 13.63
CA TRP A 506 -14.37 16.36 12.92
C TRP A 506 -14.75 16.47 11.46
N VAL A 507 -14.60 17.66 10.89
CA VAL A 507 -14.86 17.92 9.48
C VAL A 507 -13.72 18.72 8.88
N ARG A 508 -13.41 18.48 7.61
CA ARG A 508 -12.35 19.20 6.92
C ARG A 508 -12.86 20.58 6.49
N ALA A 509 -12.12 21.64 6.79
CA ALA A 509 -12.54 23.01 6.46
C ALA A 509 -12.38 23.34 4.96
N GLN A 510 -11.37 22.76 4.31
CA GLN A 510 -11.12 22.97 2.88
C GLN A 510 -10.86 21.64 2.17
N GLY A 511 -11.38 21.55 0.95
CA GLY A 511 -11.10 20.49 0.00
C GLY A 511 -9.67 20.63 -0.47
N GLY A 512 -8.79 19.80 0.09
CA GLY A 512 -7.42 19.60 -0.39
C GLY A 512 -7.33 18.37 -1.27
N ARG A 513 -6.23 18.18 -2.01
CA ARG A 513 -6.03 16.95 -2.81
C ARG A 513 -6.01 15.66 -1.99
N SER A 514 -5.77 15.79 -0.68
CA SER A 514 -5.96 14.74 0.33
C SER A 514 -7.40 14.30 0.53
N GLY A 515 -8.37 14.97 -0.09
CA GLY A 515 -9.78 14.63 0.03
C GLY A 515 -10.37 14.98 1.39
N CYS A 516 -11.66 15.30 1.40
CA CYS A 516 -12.53 14.86 2.48
C CYS A 516 -13.56 13.91 1.86
N TRP A 517 -14.20 13.08 2.68
CA TRP A 517 -15.41 12.39 2.25
C TRP A 517 -16.56 13.38 2.28
N ALA A 518 -17.14 13.61 1.12
CA ALA A 518 -18.34 14.41 0.99
C ALA A 518 -19.42 13.60 0.30
N MET A 519 -20.63 14.13 0.39
CA MET A 519 -21.77 13.57 -0.31
C MET A 519 -21.74 14.03 -1.78
N GLU A 520 -22.26 13.19 -2.68
CA GLU A 520 -22.50 13.52 -4.09
C GLU A 520 -23.81 12.86 -4.54
N TYR A 521 -24.65 13.61 -5.27
CA TYR A 521 -25.83 13.05 -5.92
C TYR A 521 -25.44 12.19 -7.13
N VAL A 522 -26.01 10.99 -7.21
CA VAL A 522 -26.00 10.16 -8.44
C VAL A 522 -27.33 10.29 -9.19
N GLU A 523 -27.34 9.90 -10.47
CA GLU A 523 -28.43 10.16 -11.45
C GLU A 523 -29.84 9.74 -11.00
N ASN A 524 -29.97 8.90 -9.96
CA ASN A 524 -31.25 8.44 -9.40
C ASN A 524 -31.67 9.15 -8.10
N GLY A 525 -31.04 10.28 -7.74
CA GLY A 525 -31.34 11.03 -6.50
C GLY A 525 -30.79 10.38 -5.22
N MET A 526 -30.05 9.27 -5.35
CA MET A 526 -29.30 8.67 -4.24
C MET A 526 -28.04 9.49 -3.92
N VAL A 527 -27.59 9.43 -2.67
CA VAL A 527 -26.35 10.08 -2.23
C VAL A 527 -25.25 9.04 -2.15
N SER A 528 -24.18 9.27 -2.90
CA SER A 528 -22.94 8.49 -2.84
C SER A 528 -21.87 9.25 -2.07
N MET A 529 -20.89 8.53 -1.52
CA MET A 529 -19.75 9.13 -0.88
C MET A 529 -18.63 9.33 -1.90
N ARG A 530 -18.19 10.58 -2.07
CA ARG A 530 -17.10 10.95 -2.97
C ARG A 530 -15.98 11.65 -2.22
N ARG A 531 -14.75 11.37 -2.66
CA ARG A 531 -13.58 12.13 -2.20
C ARG A 531 -13.51 13.47 -2.92
N VAL A 532 -13.53 14.57 -2.16
CA VAL A 532 -13.50 15.93 -2.70
C VAL A 532 -12.10 16.50 -2.63
N SER A 533 -11.49 16.68 -3.80
CA SER A 533 -10.09 17.10 -3.93
C SER A 533 -9.87 18.62 -4.01
N ARG A 534 -10.95 19.42 -4.13
CA ARG A 534 -10.91 20.88 -4.33
C ARG A 534 -12.20 21.55 -3.82
N GLY A 535 -12.09 22.79 -3.37
CA GLY A 535 -13.23 23.65 -2.99
C GLY A 535 -13.25 23.99 -1.50
N GLU A 536 -13.92 25.06 -1.11
CA GLU A 536 -14.21 25.32 0.30
C GLU A 536 -15.31 24.36 0.76
N LEU A 537 -15.08 23.68 1.88
CA LEU A 537 -16.05 22.74 2.45
C LEU A 537 -16.81 23.41 3.59
N LEU A 538 -16.08 24.21 4.36
CA LEU A 538 -16.59 25.09 5.39
C LEU A 538 -16.17 26.51 5.04
N VAL A 539 -17.13 27.43 5.06
CA VAL A 539 -16.88 28.87 4.89
C VAL A 539 -17.13 29.52 6.24
N PRO A 540 -16.17 30.30 6.78
CA PRO A 540 -16.40 31.08 7.99
C PRO A 540 -17.65 31.95 7.82
N GLU A 541 -18.57 31.84 8.77
CA GLU A 541 -19.67 32.79 8.82
C GLU A 541 -19.17 34.02 9.57
N GLY A 542 -19.32 35.20 8.97
CA GLY A 542 -18.91 36.45 9.63
C GLY A 542 -19.68 36.65 10.93
N GLU A 543 -19.01 37.18 11.95
CA GLU A 543 -19.67 37.61 13.21
C GLU A 543 -20.74 38.68 12.98
#